data_AF-A0A2V8DPH7-F1
#
_entry.id   AF-A0A2V8DPH7-F1
#
_cell.length_a   1.000
_cell.length_b   1.000
_cell.length_c   1.000
_cell.angle_alpha   90.00
_cell.angle_beta   90.00
_cell.angle_gamma   90.00
#
_symmetry.space_group_name_H-M   'P 1'
#
loop_
_entity.id
_entity.type
_entity.pdbx_description
1 polymer ?
#
loop_
_entity_poly.entity_id
_entity_poly.type
_entity_poly.pdbx_seq_one_letter_code
_entity_poly.pdbx_strand_id
1 'polypeptide(L)'
;MKSVLYSVLASFVLASALYVPARAAGLNIETATIADLNAALASGTLTSETLVSAYLKRIEAYDKKGPAINAIITLNKKALDEARQLDVERKNGHVRGPLHGIPVVLKDNYDTVDMPTTAGSQLLEGHMAKQDAFLVKKLREAGAIVLGKVNLSEFAGSGGSVSGATDPAIIKAGSVPNGASSAGGQTKNPHELLHGPAGSSGGTGAAIAAAFAQFGLGTDTGGSVRGPSSANGIVGLKPTHGLLSRAGIVPLALSFDTGGPMARSVYDVAVALGVMTGVDPADDATKKSEGKFERDYTKYLKTGALKGARVGIARDFMGKDAGTDVIVEAAIATLKKLGAAVVDP
;
A
#
# COMPACT_ATOMS: atom_id res chain seq x y z
N MET A 1 -48.36 -6.74 -75.07
CA MET A 1 -48.22 -7.60 -73.88
C MET A 1 -46.97 -7.19 -73.12
N LYS A 2 -47.16 -6.69 -71.88
CA LYS A 2 -46.26 -6.63 -70.72
C LYS A 2 -44.75 -6.34 -70.91
N SER A 3 -44.30 -5.34 -70.13
CA SER A 3 -43.07 -5.28 -69.29
C SER A 3 -42.08 -4.17 -69.65
N VAL A 4 -41.42 -3.47 -68.72
CA VAL A 4 -41.53 -3.27 -67.26
C VAL A 4 -40.76 -1.95 -66.98
N LEU A 5 -41.30 -1.16 -66.06
CA LEU A 5 -40.75 0.09 -65.51
C LEU A 5 -39.76 -0.24 -64.38
N TYR A 6 -38.59 0.42 -64.33
CA TYR A 6 -37.83 0.56 -63.07
C TYR A 6 -37.21 1.96 -62.98
N SER A 7 -37.87 2.82 -62.20
CA SER A 7 -37.33 4.09 -61.70
C SER A 7 -36.59 3.81 -60.39
N VAL A 8 -35.32 4.19 -60.31
CA VAL A 8 -34.51 4.11 -59.09
C VAL A 8 -34.82 5.33 -58.22
N LEU A 9 -35.56 5.13 -57.13
CA LEU A 9 -35.71 6.11 -56.05
C LEU A 9 -34.59 5.88 -55.03
N ALA A 10 -33.62 6.78 -54.97
CA ALA A 10 -32.58 6.76 -53.93
C ALA A 10 -33.10 7.46 -52.66
N SER A 11 -33.46 6.67 -51.66
CA SER A 11 -33.82 7.17 -50.33
C SER A 11 -32.57 7.56 -49.54
N PHE A 12 -32.39 8.85 -49.27
CA PHE A 12 -31.42 9.33 -48.28
C PHE A 12 -31.95 9.03 -46.87
N VAL A 13 -31.44 7.98 -46.23
CA VAL A 13 -31.61 7.77 -44.79
C VAL A 13 -30.53 8.58 -44.07
N LEU A 14 -30.94 9.68 -43.46
CA LEU A 14 -30.11 10.46 -42.55
C LEU A 14 -29.93 9.63 -41.27
N ALA A 15 -28.80 8.93 -41.13
CA ALA A 15 -28.42 8.26 -39.90
C ALA A 15 -27.99 9.33 -38.88
N SER A 16 -28.91 9.78 -38.03
CA SER A 16 -28.57 10.49 -36.82
C SER A 16 -27.83 9.54 -35.87
N ALA A 17 -26.50 9.62 -35.88
CA ALA A 17 -25.68 8.99 -34.86
C ALA A 17 -26.05 9.61 -33.50
N LEU A 18 -26.84 8.89 -32.72
CA LEU A 18 -27.06 9.18 -31.31
C LEU A 18 -25.69 9.19 -30.64
N TYR A 19 -25.23 10.39 -30.27
CA TYR A 19 -24.07 10.55 -29.41
C TYR A 19 -24.46 10.06 -28.02
N VAL A 20 -24.30 8.75 -27.79
CA VAL A 20 -24.32 8.20 -26.44
C VAL A 20 -23.02 8.67 -25.81
N PRO A 21 -23.03 9.56 -24.80
CA PRO A 21 -21.81 9.88 -24.10
C PRO A 21 -21.29 8.57 -23.55
N ALA A 22 -20.07 8.17 -23.94
CA ALA A 22 -19.35 7.11 -23.27
C ALA A 22 -19.32 7.51 -21.80
N ARG A 23 -20.11 6.81 -20.98
CA ARG A 23 -20.08 6.95 -19.52
C ARG A 23 -18.62 6.72 -19.17
N ALA A 24 -17.91 7.78 -18.75
CA ALA A 24 -16.52 7.66 -18.33
C ALA A 24 -16.47 6.48 -17.36
N ALA A 25 -15.73 5.42 -17.73
CA ALA A 25 -15.60 4.26 -16.86
C ALA A 25 -15.12 4.79 -15.51
N GLY A 26 -15.95 4.63 -14.47
CA GLY A 26 -15.66 5.18 -13.15
C GLY A 26 -14.29 4.70 -12.69
N LEU A 27 -13.50 5.60 -12.11
CA LEU A 27 -12.19 5.29 -11.56
C LEU A 27 -12.29 4.10 -10.60
N ASN A 28 -11.57 3.01 -10.90
CA ASN A 28 -11.54 1.83 -10.04
C ASN A 28 -10.42 1.97 -8.99
N ILE A 29 -10.81 2.21 -7.73
CA ILE A 29 -9.87 2.38 -6.60
C ILE A 29 -8.99 1.14 -6.32
N GLU A 30 -9.37 -0.02 -6.86
CA GLU A 30 -8.60 -1.27 -6.73
C GLU A 30 -7.39 -1.28 -7.67
N THR A 31 -7.49 -0.64 -8.85
CA THR A 31 -6.45 -0.68 -9.89
C THR A 31 -5.82 0.66 -10.21
N ALA A 32 -6.44 1.77 -9.80
CA ALA A 32 -5.91 3.12 -10.03
C ALA A 32 -4.56 3.33 -9.32
N THR A 33 -3.63 3.96 -10.04
CA THR A 33 -2.37 4.48 -9.48
C THR A 33 -2.55 5.89 -8.95
N ILE A 34 -1.59 6.39 -8.17
CA ILE A 34 -1.54 7.79 -7.75
C ILE A 34 -1.51 8.75 -8.94
N ALA A 35 -0.97 8.35 -10.10
CA ALA A 35 -1.04 9.16 -11.32
C ALA A 35 -2.49 9.30 -11.82
N ASP A 36 -3.23 8.19 -11.88
CA ASP A 36 -4.64 8.18 -12.30
C ASP A 36 -5.51 8.99 -11.35
N LEU A 37 -5.29 8.84 -10.04
CA LEU A 37 -5.97 9.62 -9.01
C LEU A 37 -5.69 11.12 -9.16
N ASN A 38 -4.42 11.50 -9.33
CA ASN A 38 -4.06 12.91 -9.52
C ASN A 38 -4.67 13.51 -10.79
N ALA A 39 -4.73 12.75 -11.89
CA ALA A 39 -5.40 13.19 -13.12
C ALA A 39 -6.90 13.43 -12.89
N ALA A 40 -7.57 12.51 -12.18
CA ALA A 40 -8.98 12.65 -11.85
C ALA A 40 -9.23 13.84 -10.91
N LEU A 41 -8.43 13.99 -9.84
CA LEU A 41 -8.49 15.12 -8.92
C LEU A 41 -8.23 16.47 -9.61
N ALA A 42 -7.26 16.53 -10.52
CA ALA A 42 -6.94 17.75 -11.27
C ALA A 42 -8.06 18.15 -12.25
N SER A 43 -8.72 17.16 -12.87
CA SER A 43 -9.86 17.39 -13.76
C SER A 43 -11.18 17.70 -13.04
N GLY A 44 -11.24 17.51 -11.72
CA GLY A 44 -12.45 17.66 -10.91
C GLY A 44 -13.46 16.52 -11.09
N THR A 45 -13.12 15.45 -11.81
CA THR A 45 -13.96 14.24 -11.92
C THR A 45 -13.95 13.40 -10.64
N LEU A 46 -12.99 13.67 -9.75
CA LEU A 46 -12.86 13.11 -8.41
C LEU A 46 -12.54 14.26 -7.44
N THR A 47 -12.97 14.11 -6.19
CA THR A 47 -12.51 14.94 -5.06
C THR A 47 -11.86 14.06 -4.00
N SER A 48 -11.02 14.63 -3.15
CA SER A 48 -10.41 13.90 -2.03
C SER A 48 -11.50 13.39 -1.09
N GLU A 49 -12.57 14.18 -0.84
CA GLU A 49 -13.71 13.75 -0.02
C GLU A 49 -14.40 12.50 -0.60
N THR A 50 -14.65 12.48 -1.92
CA THR A 50 -15.31 11.34 -2.58
C THR A 50 -14.40 10.12 -2.63
N LEU A 51 -13.08 10.31 -2.82
CA LEU A 51 -12.08 9.26 -2.76
C LEU A 51 -11.98 8.64 -1.34
N VAL A 52 -11.83 9.47 -0.31
CA VAL A 52 -11.79 9.02 1.09
C VAL A 52 -13.08 8.31 1.47
N SER A 53 -14.24 8.84 1.06
CA SER A 53 -15.53 8.20 1.27
C SER A 53 -15.61 6.81 0.63
N ALA A 54 -15.03 6.62 -0.57
CA ALA A 54 -15.01 5.32 -1.23
C ALA A 54 -14.18 4.28 -0.44
N TYR A 55 -13.01 4.68 0.06
CA TYR A 55 -12.18 3.81 0.90
C TYR A 55 -12.83 3.48 2.25
N LEU A 56 -13.42 4.47 2.94
CA LEU A 56 -14.11 4.25 4.22
C LEU A 56 -15.31 3.31 4.07
N LYS A 57 -16.11 3.45 3.00
CA LYS A 57 -17.20 2.51 2.69
C LYS A 57 -16.69 1.09 2.47
N ARG A 58 -15.55 0.95 1.79
CA ARG A 58 -14.93 -0.36 1.56
C ARG A 58 -14.43 -0.98 2.87
N ILE A 59 -13.77 -0.20 3.73
CA ILE A 59 -13.36 -0.62 5.07
C ILE A 59 -14.58 -1.10 5.87
N GLU A 60 -15.67 -0.32 5.87
CA GLU A 60 -16.89 -0.68 6.60
C GLU A 60 -17.46 -2.03 6.12
N ALA A 61 -17.48 -2.25 4.81
CA ALA A 61 -18.05 -3.46 4.21
C ALA A 61 -17.22 -4.73 4.50
N TYR A 62 -15.89 -4.62 4.56
CA TYR A 62 -15.00 -5.78 4.52
C TYR A 62 -14.05 -5.95 5.71
N ASP A 63 -13.75 -4.91 6.50
CA ASP A 63 -12.75 -5.01 7.57
C ASP A 63 -13.29 -5.74 8.80
N LYS A 64 -14.39 -5.24 9.39
CA LYS A 64 -15.03 -5.85 10.57
C LYS A 64 -16.27 -6.65 10.24
N LYS A 65 -16.89 -6.35 9.09
CA LYS A 65 -18.08 -7.01 8.56
C LYS A 65 -17.69 -7.88 7.36
N GLY A 66 -18.66 -8.62 6.81
CA GLY A 66 -18.45 -9.45 5.62
C GLY A 66 -17.30 -10.46 5.83
N PRO A 67 -16.22 -10.42 5.02
CA PRO A 67 -15.05 -11.31 5.17
C PRO A 67 -14.30 -11.13 6.49
N ALA A 68 -14.53 -10.01 7.21
CA ALA A 68 -13.91 -9.71 8.50
C ALA A 68 -12.37 -9.83 8.43
N ILE A 69 -11.77 -9.10 7.48
CA ILE A 69 -10.31 -9.08 7.24
C ILE A 69 -9.54 -8.61 8.47
N ASN A 70 -10.14 -7.73 9.26
CA ASN A 70 -9.63 -7.26 10.55
C ASN A 70 -8.21 -6.64 10.45
N ALA A 71 -7.98 -5.82 9.44
CA ALA A 71 -6.73 -5.11 9.19
C ALA A 71 -6.67 -3.74 9.87
N ILE A 72 -7.78 -3.01 10.02
CA ILE A 72 -7.78 -1.67 10.63
C ILE A 72 -7.84 -1.77 12.17
N ILE A 73 -6.90 -1.19 12.92
CA ILE A 73 -6.98 -1.15 14.39
C ILE A 73 -7.66 0.15 14.89
N THR A 74 -7.44 1.26 14.21
CA THR A 74 -8.06 2.56 14.55
C THR A 74 -8.32 3.36 13.29
N LEU A 75 -9.50 3.98 13.18
CA LEU A 75 -9.82 4.91 12.10
C LEU A 75 -9.62 6.36 12.55
N ASN A 76 -9.11 7.19 11.65
CA ASN A 76 -9.05 8.63 11.82
C ASN A 76 -10.45 9.22 11.68
N LYS A 77 -10.99 9.75 12.78
CA LYS A 77 -12.32 10.38 12.80
C LYS A 77 -12.39 11.68 11.99
N LYS A 78 -11.25 12.30 11.68
CA LYS A 78 -11.14 13.57 10.95
C LYS A 78 -10.83 13.40 9.46
N ALA A 79 -10.68 12.18 8.96
CA ALA A 79 -10.22 11.92 7.59
C ALA A 79 -11.08 12.61 6.51
N LEU A 80 -12.42 12.66 6.69
CA LEU A 80 -13.31 13.36 5.74
C LEU A 80 -13.15 14.89 5.82
N ASP A 81 -12.93 15.45 7.00
CA ASP A 81 -12.73 16.89 7.17
C ASP A 81 -11.37 17.33 6.59
N GLU A 82 -10.32 16.53 6.82
CA GLU A 82 -9.01 16.71 6.17
C GLU A 82 -9.15 16.66 4.64
N ALA A 83 -9.93 15.71 4.11
CA ALA A 83 -10.20 15.60 2.69
C ALA A 83 -10.86 16.85 2.11
N ARG A 84 -11.90 17.37 2.77
CA ARG A 84 -12.59 18.60 2.36
C ARG A 84 -11.65 19.81 2.38
N GLN A 85 -10.79 19.91 3.38
CA GLN A 85 -9.80 20.99 3.46
C GLN A 85 -8.81 20.93 2.30
N LEU A 86 -8.30 19.75 1.96
CA LEU A 86 -7.39 19.56 0.82
C LEU A 86 -8.09 19.82 -0.52
N ASP A 87 -9.39 19.54 -0.64
CA ASP A 87 -10.18 19.91 -1.82
C ASP A 87 -10.33 21.44 -1.94
N VAL A 88 -10.53 22.15 -0.83
CA VAL A 88 -10.54 23.63 -0.82
C VAL A 88 -9.18 24.19 -1.23
N GLU A 89 -8.08 23.65 -0.71
CA GLU A 89 -6.72 24.05 -1.12
C GLU A 89 -6.50 23.86 -2.62
N ARG A 90 -6.87 22.69 -3.15
CA ARG A 90 -6.76 22.37 -4.58
C ARG A 90 -7.57 23.35 -5.42
N LYS A 91 -8.81 23.65 -5.02
CA LYS A 91 -9.68 24.64 -5.70
C LYS A 91 -9.08 26.04 -5.70
N ASN A 92 -8.33 26.39 -4.65
CA ASN A 92 -7.62 27.66 -4.52
C ASN A 92 -6.24 27.66 -5.21
N GLY A 93 -5.90 26.63 -5.98
CA GLY A 93 -4.62 26.51 -6.68
C GLY A 93 -3.44 26.08 -5.81
N HIS A 94 -3.69 25.66 -4.56
CA HIS A 94 -2.66 25.17 -3.66
C HIS A 94 -2.63 23.63 -3.65
N VAL A 95 -1.68 23.05 -4.39
CA VAL A 95 -1.43 21.60 -4.43
C VAL A 95 -0.06 21.32 -3.84
N ARG A 96 -0.02 20.52 -2.77
CA ARG A 96 1.20 20.25 -1.97
C ARG A 96 2.16 19.24 -2.61
N GLY A 97 1.75 18.59 -3.69
CA GLY A 97 2.54 17.60 -4.41
C GLY A 97 1.71 16.39 -4.85
N PRO A 98 2.37 15.27 -5.21
CA PRO A 98 1.71 14.09 -5.77
C PRO A 98 0.83 13.33 -4.75
N LEU A 99 0.95 13.62 -3.45
CA LEU A 99 0.14 13.00 -2.41
C LEU A 99 -1.03 13.87 -1.92
N HIS A 100 -1.24 15.04 -2.53
CA HIS A 100 -2.30 15.97 -2.11
C HIS A 100 -3.69 15.35 -2.24
N GLY A 101 -4.34 15.05 -1.12
CA GLY A 101 -5.66 14.41 -1.06
C GLY A 101 -5.62 12.88 -1.18
N ILE A 102 -4.44 12.26 -1.17
CA ILE A 102 -4.30 10.81 -1.33
C ILE A 102 -4.41 10.09 0.03
N PRO A 103 -5.33 9.12 0.18
CA PRO A 103 -5.53 8.40 1.43
C PRO A 103 -4.51 7.28 1.68
N VAL A 104 -4.01 7.21 2.91
CA VAL A 104 -2.97 6.27 3.35
C VAL A 104 -3.33 5.60 4.67
N VAL A 105 -2.74 4.45 4.94
CA VAL A 105 -2.81 3.79 6.27
C VAL A 105 -1.42 3.56 6.85
N LEU A 106 -1.32 3.59 8.18
CA LEU A 106 -0.05 3.45 8.88
C LEU A 106 -0.07 2.22 9.76
N LYS A 107 0.99 1.40 9.75
CA LYS A 107 1.15 0.36 10.78
C LYS A 107 1.06 1.00 12.17
N ASP A 108 0.43 0.31 13.13
CA ASP A 108 0.15 0.89 14.46
C ASP A 108 1.36 1.09 15.37
N ASN A 109 2.57 0.96 14.84
CA ASN A 109 3.81 1.33 15.50
C ASN A 109 4.38 2.66 15.02
N TYR A 110 3.66 3.41 14.16
CA TYR A 110 4.00 4.78 13.80
C TYR A 110 3.28 5.77 14.71
N ASP A 111 4.04 6.63 15.38
CA ASP A 111 3.49 7.70 16.21
C ASP A 111 2.65 8.67 15.39
N THR A 112 1.48 8.99 15.94
CA THR A 112 0.54 10.01 15.42
C THR A 112 0.00 10.83 16.58
N VAL A 113 -0.18 12.13 16.39
CA VAL A 113 -0.74 13.02 17.43
C VAL A 113 -2.26 12.86 17.61
N ASP A 114 -2.95 12.29 16.61
CA ASP A 114 -4.40 12.28 16.49
C ASP A 114 -5.03 10.88 16.53
N MET A 115 -4.21 9.83 16.58
CA MET A 115 -4.62 8.45 16.85
C MET A 115 -3.64 7.76 17.79
N PRO A 116 -4.08 6.74 18.55
CA PRO A 116 -3.19 5.96 19.39
C PRO A 116 -2.09 5.26 18.59
N THR A 117 -0.99 4.96 19.27
CA THR A 117 0.10 4.13 18.76
C THR A 117 0.38 3.07 19.79
N THR A 118 -0.08 1.84 19.53
CA THR A 118 -0.11 0.77 20.52
C THR A 118 0.88 -0.36 20.22
N ALA A 119 1.48 -0.36 19.02
CA ALA A 119 2.23 -1.49 18.49
C ALA A 119 1.46 -2.83 18.58
N GLY A 120 0.12 -2.76 18.58
CA GLY A 120 -0.79 -3.90 18.71
C GLY A 120 -1.02 -4.37 20.14
N SER A 121 -0.43 -3.73 21.15
CA SER A 121 -0.53 -4.19 22.54
C SER A 121 -1.62 -3.46 23.33
N GLN A 122 -2.47 -4.20 24.03
CA GLN A 122 -3.45 -3.64 24.97
C GLN A 122 -2.77 -2.82 26.09
N LEU A 123 -1.50 -3.10 26.42
CA LEU A 123 -0.75 -2.32 27.41
C LEU A 123 -0.54 -0.86 26.99
N LEU A 124 -0.62 -0.58 25.70
CA LEU A 124 -0.48 0.75 25.12
C LEU A 124 -1.83 1.28 24.58
N GLU A 125 -2.95 0.68 24.98
CA GLU A 125 -4.27 1.15 24.58
C GLU A 125 -4.46 2.62 25.01
N GLY A 126 -4.90 3.47 24.08
CA GLY A 126 -5.06 4.91 24.31
C GLY A 126 -3.75 5.70 24.40
N HIS A 127 -2.58 5.11 24.21
CA HIS A 127 -1.31 5.84 24.17
C HIS A 127 -1.27 6.81 22.98
N MET A 128 -1.26 8.10 23.28
CA MET A 128 -1.18 9.19 22.30
C MET A 128 0.24 9.79 22.29
N ALA A 129 0.86 9.81 21.11
CA ALA A 129 2.18 10.42 20.95
C ALA A 129 2.09 11.96 21.01
N LYS A 130 3.17 12.61 21.48
CA LYS A 130 3.24 14.09 21.54
C LYS A 130 3.49 14.73 20.17
N GLN A 131 4.03 13.96 19.23
CA GLN A 131 4.37 14.41 17.89
C GLN A 131 4.20 13.25 16.91
N ASP A 132 3.96 13.58 15.64
CA ASP A 132 3.96 12.60 14.57
C ASP A 132 5.37 12.02 14.37
N ALA A 133 5.44 10.75 13.95
CA ALA A 133 6.66 10.18 13.42
C ALA A 133 7.18 11.02 12.25
N PHE A 134 8.50 11.04 12.02
CA PHE A 134 9.09 11.89 10.97
C PHE A 134 8.50 11.61 9.58
N LEU A 135 8.26 10.33 9.27
CA LEU A 135 7.65 9.93 8.00
C LEU A 135 6.18 10.35 7.90
N VAL A 136 5.42 10.29 9.01
CA VAL A 136 4.03 10.73 9.07
C VAL A 136 3.93 12.23 8.84
N LYS A 137 4.79 13.02 9.50
CA LYS A 137 4.88 14.46 9.28
C LYS A 137 5.12 14.79 7.81
N LYS A 138 6.07 14.12 7.15
CA LYS A 138 6.34 14.29 5.71
C LYS A 138 5.12 13.98 4.83
N LEU A 139 4.41 12.90 5.14
CA LEU A 139 3.19 12.53 4.42
C LEU A 139 2.11 13.63 4.54
N ARG A 140 1.87 14.15 5.75
CA ARG A 140 0.90 15.24 5.97
C ARG A 140 1.33 16.55 5.32
N GLU A 141 2.62 16.88 5.36
CA GLU A 141 3.18 18.05 4.65
C GLU A 141 2.98 17.95 3.13
N ALA A 142 3.07 16.74 2.57
CA ALA A 142 2.77 16.47 1.15
C ALA A 142 1.26 16.38 0.83
N GLY A 143 0.40 16.58 1.83
CA GLY A 143 -1.06 16.56 1.68
C GLY A 143 -1.70 15.17 1.69
N ALA A 144 -0.99 14.12 2.14
CA ALA A 144 -1.59 12.81 2.31
C ALA A 144 -2.57 12.79 3.49
N ILE A 145 -3.65 12.01 3.36
CA ILE A 145 -4.68 11.86 4.38
C ILE A 145 -4.49 10.51 5.08
N VAL A 146 -4.20 10.52 6.38
CA VAL A 146 -4.07 9.28 7.13
C VAL A 146 -5.47 8.77 7.51
N LEU A 147 -5.94 7.72 6.85
CA LEU A 147 -7.26 7.12 7.10
C LEU A 147 -7.33 6.39 8.43
N GLY A 148 -6.22 5.83 8.89
CA GLY A 148 -6.21 5.01 10.08
C GLY A 148 -4.89 4.30 10.33
N LYS A 149 -4.86 3.63 11.47
CA LYS A 149 -3.82 2.71 11.89
C LYS A 149 -4.23 1.29 11.53
N VAL A 150 -3.30 0.48 11.06
CA VAL A 150 -3.51 -0.92 10.74
C VAL A 150 -2.79 -1.83 11.71
N ASN A 151 -3.42 -2.97 11.97
CA ASN A 151 -2.96 -4.01 12.86
C ASN A 151 -1.60 -4.59 12.40
N LEU A 152 -0.93 -5.28 13.30
CA LEU A 152 0.37 -5.87 13.10
C LEU A 152 0.51 -7.14 13.94
N SER A 153 1.52 -7.96 13.67
CA SER A 153 1.99 -8.86 14.71
C SER A 153 2.57 -8.00 15.86
N GLU A 154 2.07 -8.22 17.08
CA GLU A 154 2.33 -7.38 18.25
C GLU A 154 3.82 -7.10 18.49
N PHE A 155 4.14 -5.85 18.87
CA PHE A 155 5.51 -5.33 19.03
C PHE A 155 6.41 -5.56 17.81
N ALA A 156 5.81 -5.62 16.63
CA ALA A 156 6.46 -5.96 15.38
C ALA A 156 7.16 -7.35 15.38
N GLY A 157 6.88 -8.22 16.34
CA GLY A 157 7.42 -9.58 16.45
C GLY A 157 6.66 -10.55 15.55
N SER A 158 7.33 -11.18 14.59
CA SER A 158 6.73 -12.21 13.74
C SER A 158 6.81 -13.59 14.42
N GLY A 159 5.70 -14.32 14.54
CA GLY A 159 5.66 -15.69 15.05
C GLY A 159 5.99 -15.82 16.54
N GLY A 160 5.36 -15.00 17.39
CA GLY A 160 5.69 -14.85 18.82
C GLY A 160 5.76 -16.15 19.61
N SER A 161 6.55 -16.12 20.69
CA SER A 161 6.70 -17.22 21.66
C SER A 161 5.37 -17.57 22.33
N VAL A 162 5.11 -18.86 22.51
CA VAL A 162 3.96 -19.36 23.28
C VAL A 162 4.25 -19.53 24.77
N SER A 163 5.42 -19.11 25.25
CA SER A 163 5.90 -19.34 26.62
C SER A 163 5.06 -18.69 27.72
N GLY A 164 4.01 -17.92 27.39
CA GLY A 164 3.01 -17.39 28.32
C GLY A 164 1.56 -17.67 27.93
N ALA A 165 1.31 -18.49 26.89
CA ALA A 165 -0.04 -18.82 26.47
C ALA A 165 -0.69 -19.82 27.44
N THR A 166 -1.97 -19.61 27.76
CA THR A 166 -2.79 -20.56 28.54
C THR A 166 -3.76 -21.36 27.67
N ASP A 167 -3.96 -20.94 26.41
CA ASP A 167 -4.80 -21.64 25.43
C ASP A 167 -4.09 -22.91 24.92
N PRO A 168 -4.67 -24.11 25.11
CA PRO A 168 -4.07 -25.37 24.67
C PRO A 168 -3.81 -25.45 23.17
N ALA A 169 -4.62 -24.79 22.33
CA ALA A 169 -4.44 -24.78 20.89
C ALA A 169 -3.23 -23.92 20.49
N ILE A 170 -3.00 -22.79 21.16
CA ILE A 170 -1.83 -21.93 20.93
C ILE A 170 -0.55 -22.62 21.41
N ILE A 171 -0.57 -23.22 22.61
CA ILE A 171 0.56 -24.01 23.13
C ILE A 171 0.90 -25.14 22.16
N LYS A 172 -0.11 -25.88 21.69
CA LYS A 172 0.07 -26.97 20.71
C LYS A 172 0.62 -26.47 19.37
N ALA A 173 0.20 -25.29 18.92
CA ALA A 173 0.71 -24.69 17.69
C ALA A 173 2.15 -24.18 17.81
N GLY A 174 2.66 -23.95 19.02
CA GLY A 174 4.05 -23.56 19.28
C GLY A 174 4.43 -22.15 18.84
N SER A 175 3.51 -21.38 18.24
CA SER A 175 3.71 -19.99 17.84
C SER A 175 2.40 -19.21 17.79
N VAL A 176 2.46 -17.89 18.02
CA VAL A 176 1.33 -16.99 17.75
C VAL A 176 1.26 -16.72 16.24
N PRO A 177 0.09 -16.87 15.59
CA PRO A 177 -0.05 -16.62 14.16
C PRO A 177 0.34 -15.18 13.80
N ASN A 178 1.00 -15.02 12.66
CA ASN A 178 1.35 -13.70 12.16
C ASN A 178 0.09 -12.87 11.84
N GLY A 179 0.15 -11.56 12.11
CA GLY A 179 -0.98 -10.65 11.97
C GLY A 179 -1.91 -10.64 13.19
N ALA A 180 -1.56 -11.32 14.29
CA ALA A 180 -2.27 -11.25 15.56
C ALA A 180 -1.67 -10.22 16.53
N SER A 181 -2.53 -9.51 17.24
CA SER A 181 -2.16 -8.67 18.37
C SER A 181 -3.25 -8.66 19.43
N SER A 182 -2.89 -8.33 20.69
CA SER A 182 -3.88 -8.28 21.76
C SER A 182 -4.87 -7.13 21.56
N ALA A 183 -4.44 -5.98 21.03
CA ALA A 183 -5.32 -4.83 20.82
C ALA A 183 -6.17 -4.94 19.54
N GLY A 184 -5.64 -5.56 18.49
CA GLY A 184 -6.28 -5.63 17.17
C GLY A 184 -6.89 -6.98 16.80
N GLY A 185 -6.61 -8.04 17.57
CA GLY A 185 -6.99 -9.42 17.22
C GLY A 185 -6.21 -9.95 16.00
N GLN A 186 -6.76 -10.96 15.33
CA GLN A 186 -6.14 -11.60 14.15
C GLN A 186 -6.56 -10.91 12.85
N THR A 187 -5.60 -10.37 12.09
CA THR A 187 -5.81 -9.97 10.69
C THR A 187 -5.77 -11.19 9.77
N LYS A 188 -6.62 -11.24 8.75
CA LYS A 188 -6.68 -12.35 7.77
C LYS A 188 -6.13 -11.92 6.42
N ASN A 189 -5.69 -12.88 5.61
CA ASN A 189 -5.33 -12.63 4.22
C ASN A 189 -6.60 -12.48 3.36
N PRO A 190 -6.77 -11.39 2.59
CA PRO A 190 -7.97 -11.18 1.78
C PRO A 190 -8.11 -12.12 0.58
N HIS A 191 -7.03 -12.81 0.17
CA HIS A 191 -7.08 -13.83 -0.90
C HIS A 191 -7.61 -15.17 -0.41
N GLU A 192 -7.40 -15.49 0.87
CA GLU A 192 -7.88 -16.71 1.52
C GLU A 192 -7.97 -16.47 3.04
N LEU A 193 -9.21 -16.40 3.55
CA LEU A 193 -9.49 -15.92 4.91
C LEU A 193 -9.02 -16.87 6.01
N LEU A 194 -8.73 -18.13 5.68
CA LEU A 194 -8.14 -19.10 6.61
C LEU A 194 -6.61 -18.97 6.73
N HIS A 195 -5.97 -18.15 5.89
CA HIS A 195 -4.53 -17.92 5.94
C HIS A 195 -4.17 -16.58 6.61
N GLY A 196 -2.99 -16.53 7.21
CA GLY A 196 -2.43 -15.32 7.79
C GLY A 196 -1.86 -14.37 6.72
N PRO A 197 -1.82 -13.05 6.96
CA PRO A 197 -1.29 -12.06 6.04
C PRO A 197 0.25 -11.94 6.07
N ALA A 198 0.95 -12.96 6.59
CA ALA A 198 2.32 -12.88 7.10
C ALA A 198 2.49 -11.73 8.12
N GLY A 199 3.72 -11.36 8.46
CA GLY A 199 3.96 -10.36 9.50
C GLY A 199 5.36 -9.74 9.44
N SER A 200 5.62 -8.69 10.23
CA SER A 200 4.67 -8.10 11.18
C SER A 200 3.77 -7.01 10.60
N SER A 201 4.01 -6.47 9.41
CA SER A 201 3.11 -5.49 8.77
C SER A 201 1.90 -6.16 8.08
N GLY A 202 1.33 -7.18 8.73
CA GLY A 202 0.23 -7.98 8.18
C GLY A 202 -1.02 -7.17 7.89
N GLY A 203 -1.42 -6.25 8.80
CA GLY A 203 -2.53 -5.33 8.58
C GLY A 203 -2.29 -4.39 7.39
N THR A 204 -1.07 -3.88 7.21
CA THR A 204 -0.74 -3.08 6.02
C THR A 204 -0.87 -3.91 4.74
N GLY A 205 -0.34 -5.15 4.74
CA GLY A 205 -0.47 -6.07 3.60
C GLY A 205 -1.92 -6.32 3.22
N ALA A 206 -2.72 -6.74 4.20
CA ALA A 206 -4.13 -7.06 4.00
C ALA A 206 -4.97 -5.84 3.60
N ALA A 207 -4.77 -4.69 4.26
CA ALA A 207 -5.50 -3.45 3.95
C ALA A 207 -5.25 -2.98 2.51
N ILE A 208 -4.01 -3.06 2.04
CA ILE A 208 -3.67 -2.59 0.68
C ILE A 208 -4.13 -3.57 -0.39
N ALA A 209 -4.04 -4.87 -0.15
CA ALA A 209 -4.59 -5.89 -1.03
C ALA A 209 -6.13 -5.81 -1.13
N ALA A 210 -6.80 -5.51 -0.01
CA ALA A 210 -8.23 -5.27 0.02
C ALA A 210 -8.65 -3.86 -0.42
N ALA A 211 -7.72 -3.04 -0.93
CA ALA A 211 -7.96 -1.66 -1.37
C ALA A 211 -8.64 -0.78 -0.31
N PHE A 212 -8.22 -0.84 0.96
CA PHE A 212 -8.68 0.03 2.05
C PHE A 212 -8.02 1.41 2.07
N ALA A 213 -6.92 1.57 1.33
CA ALA A 213 -6.25 2.85 1.08
C ALA A 213 -5.47 2.78 -0.24
N GLN A 214 -4.94 3.92 -0.70
CA GLN A 214 -4.11 3.93 -1.91
C GLN A 214 -2.78 3.20 -1.68
N PHE A 215 -2.10 3.53 -0.59
CA PHE A 215 -0.91 2.83 -0.10
C PHE A 215 -0.86 2.87 1.43
N GLY A 216 0.07 2.14 2.01
CA GLY A 216 0.30 2.17 3.45
C GLY A 216 1.76 2.07 3.82
N LEU A 217 2.06 2.33 5.08
CA LEU A 217 3.39 2.14 5.65
C LEU A 217 3.45 0.87 6.50
N GLY A 218 4.47 0.07 6.26
CA GLY A 218 4.91 -1.00 7.15
C GLY A 218 6.26 -0.68 7.79
N THR A 219 6.76 -1.59 8.62
CA THR A 219 8.14 -1.57 9.11
C THR A 219 8.79 -2.92 8.90
N ASP A 220 10.09 -2.95 8.65
CA ASP A 220 10.84 -4.16 8.32
C ASP A 220 12.14 -4.22 9.14
N THR A 221 12.22 -5.23 10.01
CA THR A 221 13.44 -5.62 10.74
C THR A 221 14.07 -6.84 10.07
N GLY A 222 13.25 -7.84 9.74
CA GLY A 222 13.71 -9.14 9.20
C GLY A 222 12.77 -9.74 8.15
N GLY A 223 12.03 -8.91 7.41
CA GLY A 223 11.05 -9.33 6.41
C GLY A 223 9.68 -8.68 6.56
N SER A 224 9.48 -7.84 7.57
CA SER A 224 8.15 -7.39 7.98
C SER A 224 7.44 -6.42 7.02
N VAL A 225 8.08 -5.93 5.94
CA VAL A 225 7.40 -5.29 4.79
C VAL A 225 7.30 -6.27 3.63
N ARG A 226 8.40 -6.95 3.29
CA ARG A 226 8.49 -7.84 2.11
C ARG A 226 7.60 -9.08 2.24
N GLY A 227 7.58 -9.71 3.40
CA GLY A 227 6.78 -10.91 3.70
C GLY A 227 5.28 -10.66 3.54
N PRO A 228 4.70 -9.68 4.26
CA PRO A 228 3.31 -9.30 4.07
C PRO A 228 2.99 -8.84 2.64
N SER A 229 3.92 -8.15 1.97
CA SER A 229 3.69 -7.76 0.57
C SER A 229 3.56 -8.97 -0.35
N SER A 230 4.47 -9.94 -0.22
CA SER A 230 4.44 -11.18 -0.98
C SER A 230 3.17 -12.00 -0.68
N ALA A 231 2.84 -12.19 0.60
CA ALA A 231 1.70 -13.01 1.01
C ALA A 231 0.34 -12.43 0.57
N ASN A 232 0.24 -11.10 0.46
CA ASN A 232 -0.99 -10.41 0.08
C ASN A 232 -0.98 -9.96 -1.39
N GLY A 233 0.02 -10.35 -2.19
CA GLY A 233 0.05 -10.05 -3.63
C GLY A 233 0.20 -8.57 -3.97
N ILE A 234 0.98 -7.81 -3.18
CA ILE A 234 1.23 -6.38 -3.38
C ILE A 234 2.73 -6.08 -3.45
N VAL A 235 3.08 -4.84 -3.77
CA VAL A 235 4.47 -4.35 -3.79
C VAL A 235 4.82 -3.76 -2.43
N GLY A 236 5.98 -4.12 -1.89
CA GLY A 236 6.55 -3.47 -0.71
C GLY A 236 8.05 -3.29 -0.85
N LEU A 237 8.53 -2.13 -0.41
CA LEU A 237 9.94 -1.78 -0.47
C LEU A 237 10.53 -1.67 0.92
N LYS A 238 11.52 -2.50 1.23
CA LYS A 238 12.44 -2.27 2.34
C LYS A 238 13.62 -1.44 1.83
N PRO A 239 13.73 -0.16 2.17
CA PRO A 239 14.84 0.66 1.70
C PRO A 239 16.17 0.28 2.38
N THR A 240 17.24 0.95 1.94
CA THR A 240 18.54 0.94 2.61
C THR A 240 18.40 1.47 4.04
N HIS A 241 19.12 0.87 4.99
CA HIS A 241 19.15 1.36 6.37
C HIS A 241 19.63 2.81 6.42
N GLY A 242 18.81 3.68 7.03
CA GLY A 242 19.06 5.12 7.06
C GLY A 242 18.53 5.91 5.86
N LEU A 243 17.87 5.30 4.87
CA LEU A 243 17.23 6.09 3.80
C LEU A 243 15.98 6.84 4.30
N LEU A 244 15.23 6.20 5.19
CA LEU A 244 14.06 6.75 5.86
C LEU A 244 14.33 6.80 7.37
N SER A 245 13.92 7.90 8.01
CA SER A 245 13.99 8.05 9.46
C SER A 245 13.11 7.02 10.18
N ARG A 246 13.59 6.57 11.34
CA ARG A 246 12.91 5.68 12.28
C ARG A 246 12.34 6.44 13.49
N ALA A 247 12.53 7.76 13.55
CA ALA A 247 12.05 8.57 14.66
C ALA A 247 10.51 8.55 14.73
N GLY A 248 9.99 8.28 15.94
CA GLY A 248 8.56 8.08 16.19
C GLY A 248 8.02 6.74 15.67
N ILE A 249 8.87 5.74 15.49
CA ILE A 249 8.45 4.36 15.23
C ILE A 249 8.80 3.52 16.46
N VAL A 250 7.82 2.80 17.05
CA VAL A 250 8.10 1.85 18.13
C VAL A 250 9.09 0.80 17.60
N PRO A 251 10.32 0.72 18.15
CA PRO A 251 11.40 -0.06 17.56
C PRO A 251 11.29 -1.55 17.89
N LEU A 252 12.00 -2.37 17.12
CA LEU A 252 12.30 -3.76 17.48
C LEU A 252 13.81 -3.96 17.61
N ALA A 253 14.55 -3.67 16.53
CA ALA A 253 16.01 -3.73 16.53
C ALA A 253 16.56 -2.66 15.59
N LEU A 254 16.93 -1.51 16.16
CA LEU A 254 17.35 -0.32 15.41
C LEU A 254 18.44 -0.60 14.35
N SER A 255 19.33 -1.57 14.56
CA SER A 255 20.35 -1.98 13.57
C SER A 255 19.78 -2.49 12.25
N PHE A 256 18.54 -2.95 12.23
CA PHE A 256 17.84 -3.48 11.06
C PHE A 256 16.60 -2.69 10.68
N ASP A 257 15.95 -2.04 11.66
CA ASP A 257 14.66 -1.38 11.48
C ASP A 257 14.69 -0.33 10.37
N THR A 258 13.64 -0.35 9.56
CA THR A 258 13.29 0.72 8.65
C THR A 258 11.79 0.75 8.38
N GLY A 259 11.23 1.93 8.15
CA GLY A 259 9.91 2.07 7.55
C GLY A 259 9.94 1.69 6.07
N GLY A 260 8.79 1.35 5.49
CA GLY A 260 8.71 1.02 4.07
C GLY A 260 7.32 1.21 3.49
N PRO A 261 7.18 1.79 2.28
CA PRO A 261 5.90 1.90 1.61
C PRO A 261 5.45 0.54 1.04
N MET A 262 4.14 0.31 1.10
CA MET A 262 3.44 -0.87 0.58
C MET A 262 2.25 -0.41 -0.25
N ALA A 263 2.17 -0.82 -1.52
CA ALA A 263 1.14 -0.40 -2.47
C ALA A 263 0.82 -1.49 -3.50
N ARG A 264 -0.25 -1.32 -4.27
CA ARG A 264 -0.61 -2.26 -5.36
C ARG A 264 0.23 -2.08 -6.62
N SER A 265 1.00 -0.99 -6.73
CA SER A 265 1.85 -0.69 -7.88
C SER A 265 3.26 -0.24 -7.47
N VAL A 266 4.25 -0.50 -8.34
CA VAL A 266 5.62 0.01 -8.17
C VAL A 266 5.65 1.54 -8.27
N TYR A 267 4.75 2.13 -9.07
CA TYR A 267 4.62 3.58 -9.21
C TYR A 267 4.30 4.24 -7.87
N ASP A 268 3.30 3.73 -7.16
CA ASP A 268 2.87 4.31 -5.89
C ASP A 268 3.93 4.17 -4.80
N VAL A 269 4.63 3.03 -4.78
CA VAL A 269 5.79 2.81 -3.90
C VAL A 269 6.88 3.85 -4.18
N ALA A 270 7.17 4.17 -5.44
CA ALA A 270 8.19 5.16 -5.81
C ALA A 270 7.78 6.59 -5.45
N VAL A 271 6.50 6.96 -5.64
CA VAL A 271 5.97 8.26 -5.20
C VAL A 271 6.10 8.40 -3.69
N ALA A 272 5.62 7.40 -2.94
CA ALA A 272 5.67 7.41 -1.49
C ALA A 272 7.10 7.48 -0.96
N LEU A 273 8.03 6.69 -1.55
CA LEU A 273 9.44 6.73 -1.18
C LEU A 273 10.03 8.13 -1.35
N GLY A 274 9.80 8.78 -2.50
CA GLY A 274 10.33 10.11 -2.79
C GLY A 274 9.93 11.15 -1.74
N VAL A 275 8.65 11.17 -1.38
CA VAL A 275 8.11 12.08 -0.35
C VAL A 275 8.72 11.83 1.03
N MET A 276 8.96 10.57 1.39
CA MET A 276 9.41 10.18 2.72
C MET A 276 10.91 10.36 2.98
N THR A 277 11.73 10.44 1.93
CA THR A 277 13.18 10.57 2.10
C THR A 277 13.61 11.91 2.70
N GLY A 278 14.71 11.87 3.45
CA GLY A 278 15.37 13.05 4.00
C GLY A 278 16.21 12.71 5.23
N VAL A 279 17.20 13.57 5.51
CA VAL A 279 17.97 13.48 6.76
C VAL A 279 17.09 13.99 7.90
N ASP A 280 17.10 13.24 9.00
CA ASP A 280 16.42 13.56 10.24
C ASP A 280 17.45 13.66 11.37
N PRO A 281 17.64 14.84 11.99
CA PRO A 281 18.53 15.00 13.13
C PRO A 281 18.16 14.13 14.34
N ALA A 282 16.91 13.68 14.47
CA ALA A 282 16.47 12.78 15.53
C ALA A 282 16.82 11.31 15.27
N ASP A 283 17.35 10.99 14.07
CA ASP A 283 17.79 9.66 13.69
C ASP A 283 19.16 9.69 13.00
N ASP A 284 20.21 9.43 13.76
CA ASP A 284 21.60 9.37 13.29
C ASP A 284 21.83 8.40 12.12
N ALA A 285 21.01 7.36 11.96
CA ALA A 285 21.15 6.47 10.81
C ALA A 285 20.94 7.19 9.49
N THR A 286 20.13 8.26 9.48
CA THR A 286 19.80 9.01 8.26
C THR A 286 20.96 9.82 7.70
N LYS A 287 21.97 10.14 8.53
CA LYS A 287 23.20 10.80 8.09
C LYS A 287 23.94 10.00 7.00
N LYS A 288 23.81 8.67 7.00
CA LYS A 288 24.41 7.79 5.97
C LYS A 288 23.90 8.09 4.55
N SER A 289 22.69 8.63 4.46
CA SER A 289 21.98 8.93 3.20
C SER A 289 22.09 10.39 2.78
N GLU A 290 22.78 11.24 3.54
CA GLU A 290 23.00 12.64 3.17
C GLU A 290 23.63 12.74 1.76
N GLY A 291 22.99 13.50 0.88
CA GLY A 291 23.38 13.62 -0.54
C GLY A 291 23.14 12.37 -1.40
N LYS A 292 22.51 11.32 -0.88
CA LYS A 292 22.29 10.02 -1.56
C LYS A 292 20.83 9.59 -1.65
N PHE A 293 19.89 10.49 -1.39
CA PHE A 293 18.46 10.26 -1.57
C PHE A 293 17.89 11.17 -2.64
N GLU A 294 16.76 10.75 -3.20
CA GLU A 294 16.03 11.47 -4.24
C GLU A 294 14.64 11.83 -3.73
N ARG A 295 14.15 13.02 -4.05
CA ARG A 295 12.77 13.42 -3.70
C ARG A 295 11.72 12.90 -4.69
N ASP A 296 12.18 12.43 -5.85
CA ASP A 296 11.36 11.81 -6.87
C ASP A 296 12.06 10.55 -7.42
N TYR A 297 11.55 9.38 -7.05
CA TYR A 297 12.01 8.10 -7.60
C TYR A 297 11.21 7.67 -8.83
N THR A 298 10.12 8.35 -9.17
CA THR A 298 9.30 7.99 -10.35
C THR A 298 10.07 8.19 -11.66
N LYS A 299 11.05 9.10 -11.67
CA LYS A 299 12.00 9.29 -12.80
C LYS A 299 12.78 8.04 -13.20
N TYR A 300 12.87 7.05 -12.31
CA TYR A 300 13.53 5.77 -12.57
C TYR A 300 12.59 4.70 -13.15
N LEU A 301 11.28 4.96 -13.20
CA LEU A 301 10.28 4.05 -13.76
C LEU A 301 10.29 4.16 -15.29
N LYS A 302 11.12 3.32 -15.92
CA LYS A 302 11.30 3.30 -17.38
C LYS A 302 10.85 1.97 -17.96
N THR A 303 9.90 2.02 -18.90
CA THR A 303 9.55 0.84 -19.70
C THR A 303 10.79 0.36 -20.44
N GLY A 304 11.07 -0.95 -20.38
CA GLY A 304 12.25 -1.56 -21.00
C GLY A 304 13.55 -1.44 -20.19
N ALA A 305 13.52 -0.94 -18.95
CA ALA A 305 14.71 -0.84 -18.08
C ALA A 305 15.42 -2.17 -17.81
N LEU A 306 14.77 -3.31 -18.06
CA LEU A 306 15.39 -4.63 -17.97
C LEU A 306 16.37 -4.90 -19.11
N LYS A 307 16.29 -4.20 -20.25
CA LYS A 307 17.22 -4.39 -21.37
C LYS A 307 18.64 -4.03 -20.94
N GLY A 308 19.51 -5.04 -20.89
CA GLY A 308 20.90 -4.89 -20.44
C GLY A 308 21.10 -4.94 -18.92
N ALA A 309 20.03 -5.06 -18.13
CA ALA A 309 20.15 -5.33 -16.71
C ALA A 309 20.73 -6.73 -16.49
N ARG A 310 21.60 -6.89 -15.49
CA ARG A 310 22.13 -8.20 -15.06
C ARG A 310 21.44 -8.61 -13.78
N VAL A 311 20.78 -9.78 -13.78
CA VAL A 311 19.99 -10.27 -12.65
C VAL A 311 20.51 -11.65 -12.24
N GLY A 312 21.02 -11.78 -11.02
CA GLY A 312 21.42 -13.07 -10.45
C GLY A 312 20.25 -13.79 -9.81
N ILE A 313 20.11 -15.10 -10.06
CA ILE A 313 19.09 -15.94 -9.43
C ILE A 313 19.67 -16.62 -8.20
N ALA A 314 19.04 -16.39 -7.05
CA ALA A 314 19.43 -17.03 -5.79
C ALA A 314 18.70 -18.38 -5.65
N ARG A 315 19.21 -19.41 -6.35
CA ARG A 315 18.62 -20.76 -6.42
C ARG A 315 18.43 -21.43 -5.06
N ASP A 316 19.28 -21.10 -4.08
CA ASP A 316 19.24 -21.64 -2.71
C ASP A 316 17.91 -21.39 -1.96
N PHE A 317 17.07 -20.45 -2.43
CA PHE A 317 15.77 -20.15 -1.83
C PHE A 317 14.58 -20.86 -2.51
N MET A 318 14.83 -21.69 -3.53
CA MET A 318 13.82 -22.49 -4.24
C MET A 318 13.76 -23.93 -3.70
N GLY A 319 12.84 -24.74 -4.23
CA GLY A 319 12.76 -26.19 -3.94
C GLY A 319 11.93 -26.56 -2.70
N LYS A 320 11.32 -25.57 -2.03
CA LYS A 320 10.46 -25.80 -0.86
C LYS A 320 9.02 -26.13 -1.23
N ASP A 321 8.54 -25.59 -2.34
CA ASP A 321 7.18 -25.76 -2.82
C ASP A 321 7.16 -25.73 -4.36
N ALA A 322 6.73 -26.83 -4.97
CA ALA A 322 6.77 -26.99 -6.42
C ALA A 322 5.85 -25.98 -7.15
N GLY A 323 4.72 -25.60 -6.53
CA GLY A 323 3.82 -24.60 -7.09
C GLY A 323 4.49 -23.22 -7.17
N THR A 324 5.15 -22.81 -6.10
CA THR A 324 5.93 -21.57 -6.02
C THR A 324 7.09 -21.60 -7.01
N ASP A 325 7.81 -22.71 -7.11
CA ASP A 325 8.95 -22.85 -8.02
C ASP A 325 8.54 -22.63 -9.48
N VAL A 326 7.39 -23.17 -9.91
CA VAL A 326 6.83 -22.94 -11.26
C VAL A 326 6.59 -21.46 -11.54
N ILE A 327 6.06 -20.72 -10.56
CA ILE A 327 5.83 -19.27 -10.70
C ILE A 327 7.15 -18.50 -10.78
N VAL A 328 8.15 -18.88 -9.98
CA VAL A 328 9.48 -18.28 -10.02
C VAL A 328 10.15 -18.52 -11.37
N GLU A 329 10.08 -19.73 -11.92
CA GLU A 329 10.62 -20.02 -13.26
C GLU A 329 9.94 -19.20 -14.36
N ALA A 330 8.62 -19.04 -14.31
CA ALA A 330 7.88 -18.20 -15.24
C ALA A 330 8.31 -16.71 -15.14
N ALA A 331 8.58 -16.23 -13.92
CA ALA A 331 9.12 -14.88 -13.71
C ALA A 331 10.53 -14.73 -14.29
N ILE A 332 11.41 -15.73 -14.10
CA ILE A 332 12.76 -15.75 -14.68
C ILE A 332 12.70 -15.72 -16.21
N ALA A 333 11.82 -16.52 -16.83
CA ALA A 333 11.60 -16.50 -18.27
C ALA A 333 11.10 -15.13 -18.76
N THR A 334 10.24 -14.48 -17.99
CA THR A 334 9.75 -13.12 -18.27
C THR A 334 10.89 -12.09 -18.23
N LEU A 335 11.77 -12.15 -17.22
CA LEU A 335 12.96 -11.29 -17.14
C LEU A 335 13.85 -11.43 -18.37
N LYS A 336 14.14 -12.66 -18.81
CA LYS A 336 14.91 -12.95 -20.03
C LYS A 336 14.24 -12.36 -21.28
N LYS A 337 12.93 -12.59 -21.43
CA LYS A 337 12.14 -12.05 -22.56
C LYS A 337 12.14 -10.52 -22.62
N LEU A 338 12.17 -9.86 -21.46
CA LEU A 338 12.24 -8.39 -21.35
C LEU A 338 13.66 -7.82 -21.52
N GLY A 339 14.65 -8.67 -21.83
CA GLY A 339 16.02 -8.26 -22.20
C GLY A 339 17.02 -8.23 -21.06
N ALA A 340 16.70 -8.80 -19.90
CA ALA A 340 17.66 -8.95 -18.81
C ALA A 340 18.63 -10.10 -19.11
N ALA A 341 19.91 -9.86 -18.83
CA ALA A 341 20.94 -10.89 -18.77
C ALA A 341 20.82 -11.62 -17.42
N VAL A 342 20.08 -12.73 -17.40
CA VAL A 342 19.92 -13.56 -16.21
C VAL A 342 21.17 -14.43 -16.00
N VAL A 343 21.77 -14.30 -14.82
CA VAL A 343 22.89 -15.13 -14.35
C VAL A 343 22.30 -16.18 -13.41
N ASP A 344 22.37 -17.43 -13.83
CA ASP A 344 21.69 -18.56 -13.19
C ASP A 344 22.75 -19.61 -12.82
N PRO A 345 23.09 -19.76 -11.53
CA PRO A 345 24.17 -20.64 -11.08
C PRO A 345 23.81 -22.13 -11.12
#